data_AF-K1RUL1-F1
#
_entry.id   AF-K1RUL1-F1
#
_cell.length_a   1.000
_cell.length_b   1.000
_cell.length_c   1.000
_cell.angle_alpha   90.00
_cell.angle_beta   90.00
_cell.angle_gamma   90.00
#
_symmetry.space_group_name_H-M   'P 1'
#
loop_
_entity.id
_entity.type
_entity.pdbx_description
1 polymer ?
#
loop_
_entity_poly.entity_id
_entity_poly.type
_entity_poly.pdbx_seq_one_letter_code
_entity_poly.pdbx_strand_id
1 'polypeptide(L)'
;MPQFDIVVTDTVAVRGGIPCRFQYAFTSIANADEAPALQAIQESNMLYFFGLEHFQGGVQEAVDWSIGQFMDEYIGTLDESVPQWETEMEMAVESEARVVDTLLVYTISSSNYTGGAHGMYSINCHNYSIAGGYELALSDLFDAARQEA
;
A
#
# COMPACT_ATOMS: atom_id res chain seq x y z
N MET A 1 -17.71 -7.48 12.23
CA MET A 1 -17.58 -6.47 11.16
C MET A 1 -16.26 -5.74 11.37
N PRO A 2 -15.55 -5.36 10.29
CA PRO A 2 -14.33 -4.59 10.41
C PRO A 2 -14.62 -3.19 10.97
N GLN A 3 -13.76 -2.75 11.89
CA GLN A 3 -13.69 -1.40 12.40
C GLN A 3 -12.44 -0.76 11.83
N PHE A 4 -12.52 0.48 11.36
CA PHE A 4 -11.42 1.13 10.66
C PHE A 4 -10.85 2.28 11.47
N ASP A 5 -9.51 2.38 11.44
CA ASP A 5 -8.74 3.53 11.88
C ASP A 5 -7.82 3.97 10.74
N ILE A 6 -7.35 5.22 10.79
CA ILE A 6 -6.39 5.73 9.81
C ILE A 6 -5.05 5.97 10.50
N VAL A 7 -4.00 5.34 9.97
CA VAL A 7 -2.61 5.58 10.36
C VAL A 7 -2.00 6.53 9.34
N VAL A 8 -1.59 7.71 9.81
CA VAL A 8 -1.01 8.76 8.97
C VAL A 8 0.48 8.89 9.24
N THR A 9 1.27 8.89 8.17
CA THR A 9 2.70 9.19 8.18
C THR A 9 2.96 10.32 7.21
N ASP A 10 3.52 11.43 7.68
CA ASP A 10 4.10 12.49 6.84
C ASP A 10 5.51 12.76 7.35
N THR A 11 6.50 12.25 6.61
CA THR A 11 7.90 12.29 7.04
C THR A 11 8.85 12.49 5.86
N VAL A 12 10.08 12.88 6.16
CA VAL A 12 11.16 12.98 5.18
C VAL A 12 12.30 12.09 5.64
N ALA A 13 12.72 11.15 4.78
CA ALA A 13 13.93 10.38 4.97
C ALA A 13 15.02 10.89 4.03
N VAL A 14 16.28 10.82 4.47
CA VAL A 14 17.42 11.33 3.71
C VAL A 14 18.50 10.27 3.64
N ARG A 15 19.00 10.00 2.42
CA ARG A 15 20.15 9.11 2.19
C ARG A 15 21.05 9.72 1.12
N GLY A 16 22.36 9.73 1.35
CA GLY A 16 23.31 10.33 0.41
C GLY A 16 23.07 11.83 0.14
N GLY A 17 22.37 12.54 1.03
CA GLY A 17 21.96 13.93 0.82
C GLY A 17 20.71 14.12 -0.05
N ILE A 18 20.07 13.04 -0.51
CA ILE A 18 18.84 13.04 -1.29
C ILE A 18 17.65 12.89 -0.34
N PRO A 19 16.79 13.91 -0.19
CA PRO A 19 15.55 13.81 0.57
C PRO A 19 14.44 13.11 -0.22
N CYS A 20 13.67 12.27 0.46
CA CYS A 20 12.40 11.74 -0.06
C CYS A 20 11.29 11.97 0.97
N ARG A 21 10.20 12.59 0.54
CA ARG A 21 9.01 12.78 1.36
C ARG A 21 8.09 11.57 1.22
N PHE A 22 7.59 11.06 2.34
CA PHE A 22 6.63 9.98 2.40
C PHE A 22 5.34 10.48 3.05
N GLN A 23 4.22 10.33 2.35
CA GLN A 23 2.89 10.72 2.79
C GLN A 23 1.95 9.52 2.69
N TYR A 24 1.80 8.80 3.79
CA TYR A 24 0.95 7.61 3.87
C TYR A 24 -0.30 7.90 4.68
N ALA A 25 -1.47 7.53 4.14
CA ALA A 25 -2.74 7.46 4.85
C ALA A 25 -3.30 6.03 4.73
N PHE A 26 -2.91 5.17 5.67
CA PHE A 26 -3.28 3.75 5.66
C PHE A 26 -4.57 3.52 6.45
N THR A 27 -5.61 3.00 5.81
CA THR A 27 -6.85 2.60 6.47
C THR A 27 -6.68 1.20 7.08
N SER A 28 -6.38 1.16 8.37
CA SER A 28 -6.18 -0.07 9.14
C SER A 28 -7.50 -0.66 9.62
N ILE A 29 -7.58 -2.00 9.69
CA ILE A 29 -8.63 -2.70 10.41
C ILE A 29 -8.23 -2.76 11.90
N ALA A 30 -8.84 -1.91 12.73
CA ALA A 30 -8.52 -1.74 14.14
C ALA A 30 -8.72 -3.01 14.97
N ASN A 31 -9.73 -3.82 14.60
CA ASN A 31 -10.07 -5.07 15.27
C ASN A 31 -9.63 -6.31 14.46
N ALA A 32 -8.50 -6.22 13.76
CA ALA A 32 -7.99 -7.31 12.93
C ALA A 32 -7.68 -8.58 13.74
N ASP A 33 -7.24 -8.43 14.99
CA ASP A 33 -6.88 -9.51 15.90
C ASP A 33 -8.09 -10.26 16.49
N GLU A 34 -9.30 -9.72 16.37
CA GLU A 34 -10.53 -10.35 16.86
C GLU A 34 -10.99 -11.53 15.98
N ALA A 35 -10.55 -11.62 14.73
CA ALA A 35 -10.98 -12.66 13.80
C ALA A 35 -9.90 -13.00 12.75
N PRO A 36 -9.58 -14.29 12.52
CA PRO A 36 -8.57 -14.69 11.52
C PRO A 36 -8.83 -14.14 10.11
N ALA A 37 -10.10 -14.00 9.72
CA ALA A 37 -10.47 -13.44 8.44
C ALA A 37 -10.12 -11.94 8.33
N LEU A 38 -10.29 -11.17 9.41
CA LEU A 38 -9.93 -9.75 9.42
C LEU A 38 -8.41 -9.56 9.48
N GLN A 39 -7.72 -10.42 10.23
CA GLN A 39 -6.27 -10.46 10.24
C GLN A 39 -5.68 -10.69 8.84
N ALA A 40 -6.19 -11.68 8.09
CA ALA A 40 -5.71 -11.99 6.75
C ALA A 40 -5.93 -10.81 5.76
N ILE A 41 -7.05 -10.11 5.87
CA ILE A 41 -7.32 -8.91 5.07
C ILE A 41 -6.35 -7.78 5.45
N GLN A 42 -6.16 -7.53 6.75
CA GLN A 42 -5.21 -6.52 7.24
C GLN A 42 -3.78 -6.79 6.74
N GLU A 43 -3.32 -8.04 6.85
CA GLU A 43 -2.00 -8.47 6.37
C GLU A 43 -1.86 -8.22 4.86
N SER A 44 -2.87 -8.61 4.08
CA SER A 44 -2.87 -8.39 2.62
C SER A 44 -2.85 -6.89 2.28
N ASN A 45 -3.67 -6.08 2.94
CA ASN A 45 -3.71 -4.62 2.74
C ASN A 45 -2.36 -3.96 3.08
N MET A 46 -1.68 -4.41 4.13
CA MET A 46 -0.33 -3.91 4.46
C MET A 46 0.66 -4.23 3.33
N LEU A 47 0.64 -5.45 2.80
CA LEU A 47 1.54 -5.82 1.68
C LEU A 47 1.29 -4.93 0.45
N TYR A 48 0.02 -4.76 0.05
CA TYR A 48 -0.33 -3.94 -1.11
C TYR A 48 -0.02 -2.46 -0.91
N PHE A 49 -0.38 -1.90 0.24
CA PHE A 49 -0.23 -0.47 0.50
C PHE A 49 1.24 -0.06 0.65
N PHE A 50 2.03 -0.85 1.37
CA PHE A 50 3.43 -0.55 1.64
C PHE A 50 4.41 -1.09 0.59
N GLY A 51 3.90 -1.78 -0.44
CA GLY A 51 4.70 -2.35 -1.52
C GLY A 51 5.62 -3.48 -1.06
N LEU A 52 5.17 -4.29 -0.11
CA LEU A 52 5.98 -5.35 0.51
C LEU A 52 5.63 -6.71 -0.10
N GLU A 53 6.63 -7.51 -0.43
CA GLU A 53 6.40 -8.88 -0.92
C GLU A 53 6.03 -9.85 0.22
N HIS A 54 6.76 -9.75 1.34
CA HIS A 54 6.56 -10.58 2.52
C HIS A 54 6.83 -9.72 3.76
N PHE A 55 5.87 -9.71 4.69
CA PHE A 55 5.99 -8.94 5.92
C PHE A 55 5.17 -9.58 7.04
N GLN A 56 5.70 -9.55 8.25
CA GLN A 56 4.98 -9.89 9.48
C GLN A 56 5.34 -8.83 10.52
N GLY A 57 4.32 -8.26 11.15
CA GLY A 57 4.49 -7.17 12.12
C GLY A 57 3.27 -6.28 12.18
N GLY A 58 3.37 -5.22 12.98
CA GLY A 58 2.36 -4.17 13.07
C GLY A 58 2.47 -3.14 11.94
N VAL A 59 1.45 -2.28 11.84
CA VAL A 59 1.39 -1.21 10.82
C VAL A 59 2.60 -0.28 10.89
N GLN A 60 3.05 0.11 12.09
CA GLN A 60 4.20 1.02 12.23
C GLN A 60 5.50 0.35 11.76
N GLU A 61 5.68 -0.95 12.04
CA GLU A 61 6.84 -1.70 11.55
C GLU A 61 6.79 -1.82 10.01
N ALA A 62 5.61 -1.94 9.41
CA ALA A 62 5.44 -1.95 7.95
C ALA A 62 5.79 -0.59 7.33
N VAL A 63 5.40 0.53 7.97
CA VAL A 63 5.80 1.88 7.57
C VAL A 63 7.32 2.02 7.56
N ASP A 64 7.96 1.67 8.68
CA ASP A 64 9.41 1.80 8.85
C ASP A 64 10.15 0.91 7.84
N TRP A 65 9.66 -0.31 7.60
CA TRP A 65 10.22 -1.25 6.63
C TRP A 65 10.07 -0.75 5.19
N SER A 66 8.89 -0.28 4.80
CA SER A 66 8.62 0.29 3.47
C SER A 66 9.54 1.46 3.15
N ILE A 67 9.65 2.42 4.08
CA ILE A 67 10.55 3.57 3.93
C ILE A 67 12.00 3.09 3.86
N GLY A 68 12.42 2.22 4.78
CA GLY A 68 13.77 1.68 4.81
C GLY A 68 14.16 1.00 3.51
N GLN A 69 13.33 0.09 2.99
CA GLN A 69 13.59 -0.59 1.72
C GLN A 69 13.69 0.40 0.55
N PHE A 70 12.77 1.35 0.44
CA PHE A 70 12.83 2.34 -0.63
C PHE A 70 14.13 3.18 -0.56
N MET A 71 14.46 3.68 0.64
CA MET A 71 15.68 4.45 0.83
C MET A 71 16.92 3.62 0.51
N ASP A 72 16.94 2.35 0.87
CA ASP A 72 18.11 1.48 0.74
C ASP A 72 18.30 0.94 -0.68
N GLU A 73 17.23 0.44 -1.29
CA GLU A 73 17.26 -0.28 -2.57
C GLU A 73 17.13 0.70 -3.76
N TYR A 74 16.32 1.75 -3.63
CA TYR A 74 16.18 2.76 -4.69
C TYR A 74 17.20 3.88 -4.52
N ILE A 75 17.11 4.67 -3.44
CA ILE A 75 17.98 5.86 -3.30
C ILE A 75 19.44 5.45 -3.07
N GLY A 76 19.69 4.39 -2.31
CA GLY A 76 21.02 3.88 -2.05
C GLY A 76 21.78 3.38 -3.27
N THR A 77 21.11 3.17 -4.40
CA THR A 77 21.71 2.71 -5.66
C THR A 77 21.81 3.80 -6.73
N LEU A 78 21.33 5.02 -6.44
CA LEU A 78 21.46 6.17 -7.34
C LEU A 78 22.94 6.58 -7.48
N ASP A 79 23.34 6.88 -8.71
CA ASP A 79 24.68 7.38 -9.02
C ASP A 79 24.86 8.82 -8.50
N GLU A 80 26.07 9.16 -8.05
CA GLU A 80 26.44 10.50 -7.57
C GLU A 80 26.32 11.57 -8.67
N SER A 81 26.14 11.14 -9.93
CA SER A 81 25.91 12.02 -11.09
C SER A 81 24.48 12.54 -11.25
N VAL A 82 23.51 12.06 -10.43
CA VAL A 82 22.11 12.53 -10.48
C VAL A 82 22.05 14.02 -10.10
N PRO A 83 21.49 14.90 -10.95
CA PRO A 83 21.44 16.33 -10.66
C PRO A 83 20.57 16.68 -9.45
N GLN A 84 21.05 17.58 -8.58
CA GLN A 84 20.36 18.06 -7.36
C GLN A 84 18.99 18.72 -7.57
N TRP A 85 18.54 18.98 -8.80
CA TRP A 85 17.19 19.51 -9.06
C TRP A 85 16.18 18.39 -9.37
N GLU A 86 16.63 17.13 -9.46
CA GLU A 86 15.79 15.92 -9.52
C GLU A 86 15.69 15.23 -8.14
N THR A 87 16.23 15.82 -7.07
CA THR A 87 16.41 15.15 -5.77
C THR A 87 15.29 15.38 -4.76
N GLU A 88 14.25 16.15 -5.07
CA GLU A 88 13.04 16.16 -4.25
C GLU A 88 12.11 15.04 -4.73
N MET A 89 12.24 13.88 -4.09
CA MET A 89 11.40 12.73 -4.36
C MET A 89 10.21 12.71 -3.41
N GLU A 90 9.08 12.19 -3.88
CA GLU A 90 7.85 12.09 -3.09
C GLU A 90 7.18 10.74 -3.35
N MET A 91 6.70 10.13 -2.28
CA MET A 91 5.89 8.93 -2.27
C MET A 91 4.62 9.25 -1.49
N ALA A 92 3.48 9.34 -2.16
CA ALA A 92 2.20 9.56 -1.52
C ALA A 92 1.27 8.39 -1.81
N VAL A 93 0.75 7.77 -0.75
CA VAL A 93 -0.16 6.62 -0.84
C VAL A 93 -1.30 6.84 0.15
N GLU A 94 -2.52 6.74 -0.32
CA GLU A 94 -3.72 6.81 0.50
C GLU A 94 -4.60 5.60 0.23
N SER A 95 -5.39 5.22 1.23
CA SER A 95 -6.32 4.12 1.10
C SER A 95 -7.64 4.39 1.76
N GLU A 96 -8.69 3.86 1.16
CA GLU A 96 -10.05 3.94 1.65
C GLU A 96 -10.65 2.54 1.76
N ALA A 97 -11.42 2.29 2.82
CA ALA A 97 -12.12 1.03 3.01
C ALA A 97 -13.63 1.26 3.11
N ARG A 98 -14.41 0.43 2.40
CA ARG A 98 -15.86 0.44 2.45
C ARG A 98 -16.41 -0.97 2.60
N VAL A 99 -17.34 -1.15 3.53
CA VAL A 99 -18.11 -2.38 3.65
C VAL A 99 -19.38 -2.29 2.80
N VAL A 100 -19.63 -3.34 2.01
CA VAL A 100 -20.85 -3.52 1.21
C VAL A 100 -21.38 -4.92 1.49
N ASP A 101 -22.44 -5.02 2.29
CA ASP A 101 -23.01 -6.29 2.79
C ASP A 101 -21.96 -7.19 3.45
N THR A 102 -21.52 -8.23 2.75
CA THR A 102 -20.51 -9.21 3.21
C THR A 102 -19.12 -8.97 2.62
N LEU A 103 -18.96 -7.91 1.83
CA LEU A 103 -17.71 -7.56 1.16
C LEU A 103 -17.03 -6.37 1.81
N LEU A 104 -15.69 -6.39 1.78
CA LEU A 104 -14.85 -5.23 2.04
C LEU A 104 -14.19 -4.81 0.74
N VAL A 105 -14.43 -3.58 0.32
CA VAL A 105 -13.79 -2.94 -0.84
C VAL A 105 -12.70 -2.02 -0.31
N TYR A 106 -11.46 -2.29 -0.68
CA TYR A 106 -10.29 -1.52 -0.29
C TYR A 106 -9.69 -0.88 -1.54
N THR A 107 -9.54 0.44 -1.54
CA THR A 107 -8.97 1.19 -2.66
C THR A 107 -7.67 1.84 -2.20
N ILE A 108 -6.61 1.68 -2.97
CA ILE A 108 -5.31 2.30 -2.75
C ILE A 108 -5.04 3.25 -3.91
N SER A 109 -4.83 4.52 -3.62
CA SER A 109 -4.37 5.51 -4.60
C SER A 109 -2.92 5.84 -4.28
N SER A 110 -2.06 5.86 -5.30
CA SER A 110 -0.66 6.25 -5.14
C SER A 110 -0.26 7.32 -6.15
N SER A 111 0.56 8.26 -5.72
CA SER A 111 1.26 9.22 -6.56
C SER A 111 2.70 9.32 -6.13
N ASN A 112 3.62 9.03 -7.04
CA ASN A 112 5.05 8.97 -6.74
C ASN A 112 5.84 9.80 -7.75
N TYR A 113 6.86 10.52 -7.28
CA TYR A 113 7.83 11.21 -8.12
C TYR A 113 9.23 10.85 -7.64
N THR A 114 10.02 10.22 -8.51
CA THR A 114 11.37 9.72 -8.19
C THR A 114 12.42 10.31 -9.13
N GLY A 115 12.21 11.56 -9.57
CA GLY A 115 13.06 12.24 -10.57
C GLY A 115 12.60 12.03 -12.02
N GLY A 116 13.21 12.77 -12.95
CA GLY A 116 12.88 12.76 -14.37
C GLY A 116 11.69 13.66 -14.75
N ALA A 117 11.11 13.40 -15.92
CA ALA A 117 10.16 14.32 -16.57
C ALA A 117 8.76 14.37 -15.89
N HIS A 118 8.32 13.28 -15.26
CA HIS A 118 7.01 13.19 -14.61
C HIS A 118 6.98 12.10 -13.54
N GLY A 119 6.01 12.19 -12.64
CA GLY A 119 5.70 11.13 -11.69
C GLY A 119 4.82 10.02 -12.28
N MET A 120 4.32 9.16 -11.40
CA MET A 120 3.40 8.08 -11.70
C MET A 120 2.21 8.15 -10.75
N TYR A 121 1.04 7.77 -11.25
CA TYR A 121 -0.19 7.69 -10.48
C TYR A 121 -0.87 6.33 -10.72
N SER A 122 -1.37 5.70 -9.66
CA SER A 122 -2.14 4.46 -9.75
C SER A 122 -3.34 4.47 -8.81
N ILE A 123 -4.37 3.71 -9.18
CA ILE A 123 -5.47 3.33 -8.29
C ILE A 123 -5.65 1.82 -8.41
N ASN A 124 -5.61 1.13 -7.27
CA ASN A 124 -5.76 -0.31 -7.16
C ASN A 124 -6.92 -0.62 -6.23
N CYS A 125 -7.77 -1.58 -6.61
CA CYS A 125 -8.93 -1.99 -5.82
C CYS A 125 -8.83 -3.47 -5.46
N HIS A 126 -8.98 -3.76 -4.19
CA HIS A 126 -8.95 -5.10 -3.60
C HIS A 126 -10.30 -5.39 -2.95
N ASN A 127 -10.94 -6.48 -3.36
CA ASN A 127 -12.28 -6.85 -2.89
C ASN A 127 -12.19 -8.13 -2.08
N TYR A 128 -12.64 -8.11 -0.83
CA TYR A 128 -12.51 -9.24 0.09
C TYR A 128 -13.86 -9.79 0.51
N SER A 129 -13.94 -11.11 0.66
CA SER A 129 -14.97 -11.74 1.47
C SER A 129 -14.68 -11.50 2.95
N ILE A 130 -15.55 -10.78 3.68
CA ILE A 130 -15.34 -10.52 5.12
C ILE A 130 -15.37 -11.81 5.93
N ALA A 131 -16.25 -12.75 5.56
CA ALA A 131 -16.37 -14.02 6.27
C ALA A 131 -15.20 -14.97 5.95
N GLY A 132 -14.71 -14.94 4.71
CA GLY A 132 -13.65 -15.83 4.25
C GLY A 132 -12.23 -15.31 4.51
N GLY A 133 -12.05 -13.99 4.61
CA GLY A 133 -10.74 -13.37 4.79
C GLY A 133 -9.83 -13.41 3.55
N TYR A 134 -10.37 -13.73 2.38
CA TYR A 134 -9.62 -13.82 1.13
C TYR A 134 -10.06 -12.78 0.11
N GLU A 135 -9.13 -12.36 -0.73
CA GLU A 135 -9.39 -11.47 -1.87
C GLU A 135 -10.11 -12.25 -2.99
N LEU A 136 -11.14 -11.63 -3.55
CA LEU A 136 -11.91 -12.16 -4.65
C LEU A 136 -11.13 -12.02 -5.95
N ALA A 137 -10.96 -13.13 -6.65
CA ALA A 137 -10.47 -13.15 -8.01
C ALA A 137 -11.63 -13.04 -9.01
N LEU A 138 -11.31 -12.78 -10.27
CA LEU A 138 -12.31 -12.77 -11.35
C LEU A 138 -13.09 -14.09 -11.45
N SER A 139 -12.46 -15.23 -11.14
CA SER A 139 -13.10 -16.55 -11.12
C SER A 139 -14.17 -16.71 -10.04
N ASP A 140 -14.10 -15.93 -8.97
CA ASP A 140 -15.12 -15.94 -7.91
C ASP A 140 -16.37 -15.14 -8.31
N LEU A 141 -16.22 -14.24 -9.28
CA LEU A 141 -17.28 -13.34 -9.74
C LEU A 141 -17.94 -13.81 -11.04
N PHE A 142 -17.20 -14.54 -11.87
CA PHE A 142 -17.64 -14.94 -13.19
C PHE A 142 -17.42 -16.44 -13.42
N ASP A 143 -18.48 -17.14 -13.81
CA ASP A 143 -18.38 -18.50 -14.32
C ASP A 143 -17.55 -18.51 -15.61
N ALA A 144 -16.60 -19.44 -15.71
CA ALA A 144 -15.74 -19.61 -16.89
C ALA A 144 -16.54 -19.77 -18.21
N ALA A 145 -17.78 -20.26 -18.13
CA ALA A 145 -18.68 -20.42 -19.27
C ALA A 145 -19.18 -19.11 -19.90
N ARG A 146 -18.95 -17.95 -19.27
CA ARG A 146 -19.36 -16.62 -19.78
C ARG A 146 -18.23 -15.75 -20.30
N GLN A 147 -16.99 -16.25 -20.35
CA GLN A 147 -15.83 -15.48 -20.81
C GLN A 147 -15.57 -15.55 -22.33
N GLU A 148 -16.37 -16.31 -23.09
CA GLU A 148 -16.27 -16.46 -24.56
C GLU A 148 -17.59 -16.16 -25.28
N ALA A 149 -18.19 -14.98 -25.05
CA ALA A 149 -19.35 -14.51 -25.81
C ALA A 149 -19.12 -13.10 -26.39
#